data_AF-A0A4Q1RQ46-F1
#
_entry.id   AF-A0A4Q1RQ46-F1
#
_cell.length_a   1.000
_cell.length_b   1.000
_cell.length_c   1.000
_cell.angle_alpha   90.00
_cell.angle_beta   90.00
_cell.angle_gamma   90.00
#
_symmetry.space_group_name_H-M   'P 1'
#
loop_
_entity.id
_entity.type
_entity.pdbx_description
1 polymer ?
#
loop_
_entity_poly.entity_id
_entity_poly.type
_entity_poly.pdbx_seq_one_letter_code
_entity_poly.pdbx_strand_id
1 'polypeptide(L)'
;MLVRTLPDPVPPARHEIAASYISRLATLHGLDISGLWLQLTEREKSGGMRRVVVPERLAALTGRSVHALAGALPELRDPQPDWTMFRHQPQAGCHRCDTKHPGGKVTRLLPHHRYVCLRHRTWIGPPDIDHPATDLTRLPAIVDAQRKHLRILHRYGWAATYDAVLTGLMFCGHIWAESRPQQFEDPVHSWHRWDDRTHVLIPHDDVEKSYSTSKLFAAVYPEAVALAPLIASPYWRRLAGDSPPERARFYAEISKRITYPYSEHGDAIAHWADADSWRPPSKPLSNYSPARSKGTVSPLHGSHVRRHESSVLWFSRIQRNQGRTLLFHNHVKPVLTREWVPEYVKHEGTIWHSARVDELMTEENARHRGRSRPKLPKQRTENEDSICTETSSPAQPNSSSRS
;
A
#
# COMPACT_ATOMS: atom_id res chain seq x y z
N MET A 1 -31.31 -11.78 -28.42
CA MET A 1 -31.29 -13.20 -28.03
C MET A 1 -31.47 -13.28 -26.52
N LEU A 2 -32.48 -14.01 -26.06
CA LEU A 2 -32.67 -14.27 -24.64
C LEU A 2 -31.61 -15.29 -24.19
N VAL A 3 -30.75 -14.89 -23.26
CA VAL A 3 -29.76 -15.78 -22.68
C VAL A 3 -30.50 -16.72 -21.73
N ARG A 4 -30.57 -18.02 -22.07
CA ARG A 4 -31.20 -19.03 -21.22
C ARG A 4 -30.41 -19.18 -19.92
N THR A 5 -31.11 -19.24 -18.79
CA THR A 5 -30.49 -19.46 -17.48
C THR A 5 -29.77 -20.81 -17.45
N LEU A 6 -28.54 -20.82 -16.93
CA LEU A 6 -27.73 -22.02 -16.76
C LEU A 6 -28.30 -22.92 -15.66
N PRO A 7 -28.19 -24.25 -15.80
CA PRO A 7 -28.49 -25.16 -14.70
C PRO A 7 -27.41 -25.03 -13.61
N ASP A 8 -27.78 -24.78 -12.36
CA ASP A 8 -26.89 -24.65 -11.19
C ASP A 8 -25.66 -23.71 -11.35
N PRO A 9 -25.88 -22.40 -11.53
CA PRO A 9 -24.80 -21.44 -11.68
C PRO A 9 -24.10 -21.15 -10.33
N VAL A 10 -22.89 -21.69 -10.20
CA VAL A 10 -21.98 -21.47 -9.06
C VAL A 10 -21.84 -19.97 -8.78
N PRO A 11 -21.88 -19.52 -7.50
CA PRO A 11 -21.72 -18.12 -7.18
C PRO A 11 -20.33 -17.59 -7.53
N PRO A 12 -20.23 -16.31 -7.95
CA PRO A 12 -18.94 -15.64 -8.10
C PRO A 12 -18.23 -15.56 -6.74
N ALA A 13 -16.91 -15.63 -6.77
CA ALA A 13 -16.13 -15.40 -5.57
C ALA A 13 -16.04 -13.89 -5.26
N ARG A 14 -15.86 -13.55 -3.98
CA ARG A 14 -15.70 -12.14 -3.59
C ARG A 14 -14.46 -11.53 -4.27
N HIS A 15 -14.67 -10.37 -4.89
CA HIS A 15 -13.70 -9.61 -5.68
C HIS A 15 -13.19 -10.35 -6.93
N GLU A 16 -13.90 -11.36 -7.41
CA GLU A 16 -13.60 -12.00 -8.70
C GLU A 16 -13.79 -11.00 -9.83
N ILE A 17 -12.93 -11.06 -10.85
CA ILE A 17 -13.14 -10.27 -12.07
C ILE A 17 -14.14 -10.99 -12.97
N ALA A 18 -14.97 -10.25 -13.69
CA ALA A 18 -16.04 -10.80 -14.51
C ALA A 18 -15.51 -11.75 -15.59
N ALA A 19 -14.34 -11.47 -16.17
CA ALA A 19 -13.68 -12.39 -17.11
C ALA A 19 -13.38 -13.77 -16.49
N SER A 20 -12.91 -13.80 -15.23
CA SER A 20 -12.69 -15.04 -14.49
C SER A 20 -14.00 -15.79 -14.26
N TYR A 21 -15.03 -15.08 -13.79
CA TYR A 21 -16.32 -15.68 -13.50
C TYR A 21 -17.00 -16.25 -14.75
N ILE A 22 -17.04 -15.48 -15.84
CA ILE A 22 -17.64 -15.89 -17.11
C ILE A 22 -16.88 -17.07 -17.72
N SER A 23 -15.55 -17.04 -17.71
CA SER A 23 -14.72 -18.17 -18.19
C SER A 23 -14.98 -19.46 -17.39
N ARG A 24 -15.12 -19.34 -16.07
CA ARG A 24 -15.44 -20.49 -15.20
C ARG A 24 -16.84 -21.04 -15.45
N LEU A 25 -17.84 -20.18 -15.63
CA LEU A 25 -19.19 -20.61 -16.02
C LEU A 25 -19.17 -21.33 -17.37
N ALA A 26 -18.49 -20.77 -18.37
CA ALA A 26 -18.36 -21.41 -19.67
C ALA A 26 -17.73 -22.80 -19.56
N THR A 27 -16.63 -22.91 -18.81
CA THR A 27 -15.93 -24.18 -18.56
C THR A 27 -16.82 -25.21 -17.89
N LEU A 28 -17.59 -24.83 -16.86
CA LEU A 28 -18.49 -25.74 -16.14
C LEU A 28 -19.63 -26.28 -17.01
N HIS A 29 -20.10 -25.48 -17.96
CA HIS A 29 -21.26 -25.84 -18.79
C HIS A 29 -20.87 -26.24 -20.23
N GLY A 30 -19.58 -26.44 -20.51
CA GLY A 30 -19.10 -26.85 -21.84
C GLY A 30 -19.36 -25.82 -22.94
N LEU A 31 -19.41 -24.52 -22.60
CA LEU A 31 -19.65 -23.42 -23.53
C LEU A 31 -18.34 -22.83 -24.04
N ASP A 32 -18.38 -22.28 -25.26
CA ASP A 32 -17.26 -21.48 -25.76
C ASP A 32 -17.12 -20.18 -24.96
N ILE A 33 -15.93 -19.96 -24.37
CA ILE A 33 -15.62 -18.81 -23.51
C ILE A 33 -15.78 -17.50 -24.30
N SER A 34 -15.29 -17.46 -25.55
CA SER A 34 -15.30 -16.26 -26.37
C SER A 34 -16.73 -15.88 -26.78
N GLY A 35 -17.51 -16.86 -27.20
CA GLY A 35 -18.93 -16.72 -27.53
C GLY A 35 -19.75 -16.25 -26.35
N LEU A 36 -19.58 -16.87 -25.17
CA LEU A 36 -20.28 -16.44 -23.95
C LEU A 36 -19.90 -15.01 -23.56
N TRP A 37 -18.60 -14.67 -23.61
CA TRP A 37 -18.13 -13.32 -23.34
C TRP A 37 -18.80 -12.28 -24.27
N LEU A 38 -18.87 -12.57 -25.57
CA LEU A 38 -19.50 -11.67 -26.55
C LEU A 38 -21.00 -11.47 -26.29
N GLN A 39 -21.71 -12.51 -25.85
CA GLN A 39 -23.14 -12.43 -25.52
C GLN A 39 -23.38 -11.57 -24.27
N LEU A 40 -22.52 -11.70 -23.26
CA LEU A 40 -22.67 -11.04 -21.96
C LEU A 40 -22.10 -9.62 -21.92
N THR A 41 -21.41 -9.18 -22.96
CA THR A 41 -20.78 -7.88 -23.02
C THR A 41 -21.28 -7.04 -24.19
N GLU A 42 -21.14 -5.73 -24.08
CA GLU A 42 -21.38 -4.77 -25.16
C GLU A 42 -20.21 -3.81 -25.31
N ARG A 43 -20.12 -3.13 -26.46
CA ARG A 43 -19.10 -2.09 -26.63
C ARG A 43 -19.41 -0.93 -25.70
N GLU A 44 -18.37 -0.37 -25.10
CA GLU A 44 -18.51 0.80 -24.26
C GLU A 44 -19.08 1.97 -25.07
N LYS A 45 -20.05 2.69 -24.50
CA LYS A 45 -20.76 3.80 -25.17
C LYS A 45 -19.83 4.95 -25.60
N SER A 46 -18.63 5.04 -25.03
CA SER A 46 -17.57 6.00 -25.36
C SER A 46 -16.97 5.83 -26.77
N GLY A 47 -17.39 4.81 -27.54
CA GLY A 47 -16.94 4.59 -28.91
C GLY A 47 -15.62 3.81 -29.03
N GLY A 48 -15.04 3.36 -27.92
CA GLY A 48 -13.84 2.52 -27.92
C GLY A 48 -14.11 1.06 -28.31
N MET A 49 -13.04 0.33 -28.66
CA MET A 49 -13.08 -1.14 -28.85
C MET A 49 -13.28 -1.94 -27.55
N ARG A 50 -13.37 -1.24 -26.41
CA ARG A 50 -13.59 -1.83 -25.09
C ARG A 50 -14.96 -2.49 -25.02
N ARG A 51 -15.00 -3.66 -24.39
CA ARG A 51 -16.26 -4.31 -24.01
C ARG A 51 -16.49 -4.21 -22.51
N VAL A 52 -17.73 -3.97 -22.11
CA VAL A 52 -18.20 -3.93 -20.73
C VAL A 52 -19.25 -4.99 -20.52
N VAL A 53 -19.27 -5.61 -19.35
CA VAL A 53 -20.27 -6.63 -19.01
C VAL A 53 -21.61 -5.95 -18.78
N VAL A 54 -22.66 -6.50 -19.39
CA VAL A 54 -24.05 -6.05 -19.20
C VAL A 54 -24.62 -6.79 -17.99
N PRO A 55 -24.84 -6.12 -16.84
CA PRO A 55 -25.22 -6.80 -15.61
C PRO A 55 -26.51 -7.62 -15.74
N GLU A 56 -27.50 -7.12 -16.48
CA GLU A 56 -28.80 -7.76 -16.69
C GLU A 56 -28.67 -9.07 -17.47
N ARG A 57 -27.74 -9.14 -18.44
CA ARG A 57 -27.49 -10.37 -19.21
C ARG A 57 -26.83 -11.43 -18.36
N LEU A 58 -25.88 -11.04 -17.51
CA LEU A 58 -25.23 -11.96 -16.58
C LEU A 58 -26.21 -12.42 -15.48
N ALA A 59 -27.08 -11.53 -15.01
CA ALA A 59 -28.17 -11.86 -14.10
C ALA A 59 -29.13 -12.89 -14.70
N ALA A 60 -29.59 -12.67 -15.94
CA ALA A 60 -30.45 -13.61 -16.66
C ALA A 60 -29.78 -14.98 -16.88
N LEU A 61 -28.50 -15.00 -17.26
CA LEU A 61 -27.73 -16.24 -17.42
C LEU A 61 -27.61 -17.03 -16.11
N THR A 62 -27.43 -16.34 -14.98
CA THR A 62 -27.11 -16.98 -13.70
C THR A 62 -28.31 -17.12 -12.76
N GLY A 63 -29.47 -16.57 -13.13
CA GLY A 63 -30.63 -16.49 -12.23
C GLY A 63 -30.39 -15.68 -10.96
N ARG A 64 -29.29 -14.92 -10.87
CA ARG A 64 -28.92 -14.09 -9.71
C ARG A 64 -29.34 -12.65 -9.96
N SER A 65 -29.63 -11.91 -8.89
CA SER A 65 -29.87 -10.48 -9.01
C SER A 65 -28.58 -9.73 -9.39
N VAL A 66 -28.72 -8.62 -10.13
CA VAL A 66 -27.62 -7.70 -10.43
C VAL A 66 -26.92 -7.25 -9.13
N HIS A 67 -27.70 -6.96 -8.08
CA HIS A 67 -27.17 -6.58 -6.78
C HIS A 67 -26.26 -7.66 -6.17
N ALA A 68 -26.69 -8.93 -6.19
CA ALA A 68 -25.87 -10.03 -5.67
C ALA A 68 -24.57 -10.21 -6.47
N LEU A 69 -24.63 -10.05 -7.80
CA LEU A 69 -23.46 -10.10 -8.66
C LEU A 69 -22.50 -8.93 -8.40
N ALA A 70 -23.00 -7.70 -8.28
CA ALA A 70 -22.21 -6.50 -7.97
C ALA A 70 -21.53 -6.54 -6.59
N GLY A 71 -22.14 -7.24 -5.62
CA GLY A 71 -21.53 -7.49 -4.32
C GLY A 71 -20.21 -8.28 -4.43
N ALA A 72 -20.12 -9.20 -5.38
CA ALA A 72 -18.96 -10.06 -5.60
C ALA A 72 -18.01 -9.54 -6.68
N LEU A 73 -18.54 -9.03 -7.80
CA LEU A 73 -17.81 -8.62 -9.00
C LEU A 73 -17.63 -7.09 -9.02
N PRO A 74 -16.42 -6.54 -8.75
CA PRO A 74 -16.22 -5.10 -8.64
C PRO A 74 -16.63 -4.31 -9.89
N GLU A 75 -16.51 -4.92 -11.07
CA GLU A 75 -16.82 -4.30 -12.37
C GLU A 75 -18.31 -4.02 -12.59
N LEU A 76 -19.20 -4.69 -11.86
CA LEU A 76 -20.65 -4.53 -11.99
C LEU A 76 -21.25 -3.57 -10.96
N ARG A 77 -20.41 -2.94 -10.12
CA ARG A 77 -20.90 -2.01 -9.11
C ARG A 77 -21.31 -0.69 -9.75
N ASP A 78 -22.41 -0.14 -9.24
CA ASP A 78 -22.91 1.18 -9.58
C ASP A 78 -23.25 1.94 -8.27
N PRO A 79 -22.59 3.08 -7.98
CA PRO A 79 -21.50 3.68 -8.74
C PRO A 79 -20.26 2.78 -8.83
N GLN A 80 -19.47 2.99 -9.88
CA GLN A 80 -18.20 2.29 -10.06
C GLN A 80 -17.27 2.56 -8.87
N PRO A 81 -16.50 1.56 -8.42
CA PRO A 81 -15.64 1.75 -7.27
C PRO A 81 -14.44 2.64 -7.63
N ASP A 82 -13.83 3.26 -6.62
CA ASP A 82 -12.53 3.90 -6.78
C ASP A 82 -11.48 2.84 -7.15
N TRP A 83 -11.12 2.75 -8.43
CA TRP A 83 -10.18 1.74 -8.92
C TRP A 83 -8.79 1.84 -8.31
N THR A 84 -8.43 3.00 -7.75
CA THR A 84 -7.13 3.20 -7.10
C THR A 84 -7.02 2.48 -5.75
N MET A 85 -8.13 2.03 -5.16
CA MET A 85 -8.10 1.21 -3.94
C MET A 85 -7.70 -0.25 -4.21
N PHE A 86 -7.68 -0.66 -5.49
CA PHE A 86 -7.42 -2.02 -5.95
C PHE A 86 -6.06 -2.15 -6.63
N ARG A 87 -5.45 -3.32 -6.48
CA ARG A 87 -4.23 -3.66 -7.22
C ARG A 87 -4.49 -3.60 -8.72
N HIS A 88 -3.55 -3.05 -9.48
CA HIS A 88 -3.68 -2.98 -10.94
C HIS A 88 -3.72 -4.37 -11.61
N GLN A 89 -3.01 -5.35 -11.05
CA GLN A 89 -2.92 -6.69 -11.60
C GLN A 89 -3.86 -7.65 -10.83
N PRO A 90 -4.82 -8.27 -11.53
CA PRO A 90 -5.59 -9.38 -10.97
C PRO A 90 -4.70 -10.56 -10.62
N GLN A 91 -5.05 -11.30 -9.58
CA GLN A 91 -4.24 -12.41 -9.07
C GLN A 91 -5.10 -13.50 -8.43
N ALA A 92 -4.50 -14.64 -8.14
CA ALA A 92 -5.11 -15.65 -7.29
C ALA A 92 -5.37 -15.10 -5.87
N GLY A 93 -6.38 -15.68 -5.21
CA GLY A 93 -6.62 -15.44 -3.79
C GLY A 93 -6.17 -16.62 -2.93
N CYS A 94 -6.93 -16.92 -1.89
CA CYS A 94 -6.69 -18.07 -1.04
C CYS A 94 -7.25 -19.33 -1.71
N HIS A 95 -6.39 -20.30 -2.04
CA HIS A 95 -6.80 -21.55 -2.67
C HIS A 95 -7.88 -22.30 -1.85
N ARG A 96 -7.85 -22.22 -0.51
CA ARG A 96 -8.87 -22.83 0.35
C ARG A 96 -10.23 -22.16 0.22
N CYS A 97 -10.30 -20.84 0.02
CA CYS A 97 -11.55 -20.18 -0.33
C CYS A 97 -12.07 -20.64 -1.71
N ASP A 98 -11.14 -20.90 -2.63
CA ASP A 98 -11.42 -21.15 -4.05
C ASP A 98 -11.96 -22.55 -4.30
N THR A 99 -11.74 -23.50 -3.38
CA THR A 99 -12.30 -24.85 -3.43
C THR A 99 -13.82 -24.90 -3.61
N LYS A 100 -14.55 -23.86 -3.17
CA LYS A 100 -16.01 -23.74 -3.29
C LYS A 100 -16.49 -23.22 -4.64
N HIS A 101 -15.56 -22.95 -5.54
CA HIS A 101 -15.77 -22.22 -6.78
C HIS A 101 -15.18 -23.02 -7.95
N PRO A 102 -15.84 -24.11 -8.40
CA PRO A 102 -15.33 -24.95 -9.48
C PRO A 102 -15.34 -24.21 -10.84
N GLY A 103 -14.82 -24.87 -11.89
CA GLY A 103 -14.75 -24.31 -13.24
C GLY A 103 -13.41 -23.68 -13.61
N GLY A 104 -12.40 -23.76 -12.73
CA GLY A 104 -11.05 -23.25 -12.98
C GLY A 104 -10.57 -22.28 -11.92
N LYS A 105 -9.45 -21.61 -12.20
CA LYS A 105 -8.77 -20.68 -11.28
C LYS A 105 -9.61 -19.41 -11.05
N VAL A 106 -9.81 -19.05 -9.79
CA VAL A 106 -10.48 -17.79 -9.41
C VAL A 106 -9.48 -16.63 -9.43
N THR A 107 -9.65 -15.71 -10.37
CA THR A 107 -8.83 -14.51 -10.47
C THR A 107 -9.55 -13.31 -9.88
N ARG A 108 -8.89 -12.59 -8.99
CA ARG A 108 -9.47 -11.51 -8.21
C ARG A 108 -8.75 -10.19 -8.38
N LEU A 109 -9.54 -9.14 -8.30
CA LEU A 109 -9.06 -7.79 -8.12
C LEU A 109 -9.04 -7.46 -6.62
N LEU A 110 -7.92 -7.75 -5.96
CA LEU A 110 -7.80 -7.56 -4.52
C LEU A 110 -7.46 -6.10 -4.15
N PRO A 111 -8.08 -5.54 -3.10
CA PRO A 111 -7.65 -4.26 -2.53
C PRO A 111 -6.19 -4.32 -2.07
N HIS A 112 -5.48 -3.18 -2.11
CA HIS A 112 -4.08 -3.12 -1.70
C HIS A 112 -3.84 -3.65 -0.28
N HIS A 113 -4.79 -3.41 0.63
CA HIS A 113 -4.67 -3.75 2.05
C HIS A 113 -4.85 -5.25 2.39
N ARG A 114 -5.10 -6.13 1.41
CA ARG A 114 -5.39 -7.57 1.64
C ARG A 114 -4.18 -8.46 1.33
N TYR A 115 -3.31 -8.67 2.31
CA TYR A 115 -2.17 -9.60 2.18
C TYR A 115 -2.39 -10.95 2.85
N VAL A 116 -3.32 -11.05 3.79
CA VAL A 116 -3.64 -12.32 4.48
C VAL A 116 -5.12 -12.66 4.35
N CYS A 117 -5.40 -13.93 4.02
CA CYS A 117 -6.73 -14.51 4.22
C CYS A 117 -6.92 -14.81 5.71
N LEU A 118 -7.60 -13.93 6.44
CA LEU A 118 -7.81 -14.12 7.89
C LEU A 118 -8.60 -15.39 8.23
N ARG A 119 -9.47 -15.87 7.32
CA ARG A 119 -10.27 -17.09 7.52
C ARG A 119 -9.40 -18.34 7.55
N HIS A 120 -8.46 -18.45 6.61
CA HIS A 120 -7.64 -19.65 6.43
C HIS A 120 -6.19 -19.46 6.89
N ARG A 121 -5.85 -18.26 7.39
CA ARG A 121 -4.51 -17.86 7.82
C ARG A 121 -3.46 -18.10 6.75
N THR A 122 -3.76 -17.71 5.50
CA THR A 122 -2.81 -17.86 4.39
C THR A 122 -2.34 -16.52 3.84
N TRP A 123 -1.06 -16.42 3.49
CA TRP A 123 -0.48 -15.29 2.76
C TRP A 123 -0.95 -15.27 1.29
N ILE A 124 -1.39 -14.12 0.80
CA ILE A 124 -2.01 -13.92 -0.53
C ILE A 124 -1.51 -12.66 -1.27
N GLY A 125 -0.44 -12.01 -0.84
CA GLY A 125 0.14 -10.91 -1.61
C GLY A 125 1.27 -10.21 -0.89
N PRO A 126 2.07 -9.33 -1.53
CA PRO A 126 1.81 -8.73 -2.83
C PRO A 126 1.92 -9.71 -4.00
N PRO A 127 1.32 -9.39 -5.16
CA PRO A 127 1.48 -10.22 -6.35
C PRO A 127 2.96 -10.29 -6.72
N ASP A 128 3.43 -11.49 -7.02
CA ASP A 128 4.78 -11.74 -7.52
C ASP A 128 4.66 -12.70 -8.70
N ILE A 129 4.67 -14.00 -8.39
CA ILE A 129 4.28 -15.08 -9.29
C ILE A 129 3.01 -15.74 -8.75
N ASP A 130 2.29 -16.46 -9.60
CA ASP A 130 1.01 -17.10 -9.30
C ASP A 130 1.18 -18.34 -8.39
N HIS A 131 2.08 -18.25 -7.41
CA HIS A 131 2.33 -19.29 -6.43
C HIS A 131 1.13 -19.50 -5.51
N PRO A 132 0.93 -20.74 -5.04
CA PRO A 132 -0.11 -21.04 -4.08
C PRO A 132 0.02 -20.18 -2.82
N ALA A 133 -1.13 -19.76 -2.29
CA ALA A 133 -1.19 -19.08 -1.01
C ALA A 133 -0.51 -19.91 0.09
N THR A 134 0.36 -19.29 0.88
CA THR A 134 1.21 -19.97 1.88
C THR A 134 0.53 -20.00 3.25
N ASP A 135 0.59 -21.14 3.96
CA ASP A 135 0.04 -21.24 5.32
C ASP A 135 0.86 -20.43 6.33
N LEU A 136 0.17 -19.76 7.26
CA LEU A 136 0.75 -18.90 8.31
C LEU A 136 0.45 -19.43 9.71
N THR A 137 0.06 -20.70 9.86
CA THR A 137 -0.25 -21.28 11.18
C THR A 137 0.90 -21.12 12.17
N ARG A 138 2.16 -21.24 11.69
CA ARG A 138 3.39 -21.06 12.50
C ARG A 138 3.81 -19.59 12.67
N LEU A 139 3.10 -18.64 12.07
CA LEU A 139 3.46 -17.23 11.98
C LEU A 139 2.29 -16.31 12.38
N PRO A 140 1.74 -16.43 13.60
CA PRO A 140 0.56 -15.69 14.02
C PRO A 140 0.74 -14.16 13.97
N ALA A 141 1.97 -13.68 14.18
CA ALA A 141 2.29 -12.24 14.10
C ALA A 141 1.92 -11.62 12.75
N ILE A 142 2.04 -12.36 11.64
CA ILE A 142 1.66 -11.90 10.29
C ILE A 142 0.14 -11.78 10.17
N VAL A 143 -0.61 -12.71 10.79
CA VAL A 143 -2.08 -12.68 10.84
C VAL A 143 -2.57 -11.49 11.68
N ASP A 144 -1.94 -11.25 12.83
CA ASP A 144 -2.25 -10.11 13.70
C ASP A 144 -1.91 -8.78 13.03
N ALA A 145 -0.84 -8.73 12.25
CA ALA A 145 -0.51 -7.58 11.42
C ALA A 145 -1.63 -7.28 10.43
N GLN A 146 -2.22 -8.27 9.75
CA GLN A 146 -3.36 -8.02 8.87
C GLN A 146 -4.58 -7.45 9.64
N ARG A 147 -4.84 -7.90 10.87
CA ARG A 147 -5.91 -7.34 11.70
C ARG A 147 -5.63 -5.88 12.09
N LYS A 148 -4.39 -5.57 12.47
CA LYS A 148 -3.93 -4.20 12.73
C LYS A 148 -4.05 -3.31 11.49
N HIS A 149 -3.63 -3.81 10.33
CA HIS A 149 -3.74 -3.12 9.05
C HIS A 149 -5.20 -2.72 8.73
N LEU A 150 -6.17 -3.60 8.97
CA LEU A 150 -7.59 -3.26 8.80
C LEU A 150 -8.09 -2.19 9.78
N ARG A 151 -7.54 -2.12 11.00
CA ARG A 151 -7.85 -1.03 11.95
C ARG A 151 -7.26 0.31 11.50
N ILE A 152 -6.05 0.30 10.96
CA ILE A 152 -5.41 1.49 10.37
C ILE A 152 -6.24 1.98 9.19
N LEU A 153 -6.66 1.08 8.30
CA LEU A 153 -7.55 1.36 7.19
C LEU A 153 -8.85 2.04 7.63
N HIS A 154 -9.50 1.49 8.66
CA HIS A 154 -10.74 2.07 9.20
C HIS A 154 -10.52 3.47 9.78
N ARG A 155 -9.36 3.72 10.41
CA ARG A 155 -9.07 4.99 11.07
C ARG A 155 -8.63 6.09 10.12
N TYR A 156 -7.79 5.78 9.12
CA TYR A 156 -7.12 6.77 8.29
C TYR A 156 -7.55 6.74 6.81
N GLY A 157 -8.44 5.81 6.43
CA GLY A 157 -8.85 5.61 5.05
C GLY A 157 -7.79 4.88 4.22
N TRP A 158 -8.16 4.55 2.98
CA TRP A 158 -7.35 3.66 2.14
C TRP A 158 -6.05 4.29 1.65
N ALA A 159 -6.07 5.57 1.23
CA ALA A 159 -4.92 6.23 0.61
C ALA A 159 -3.77 6.41 1.60
N ALA A 160 -4.06 6.95 2.80
CA ALA A 160 -3.05 7.10 3.86
C ALA A 160 -2.52 5.74 4.34
N THR A 161 -3.39 4.73 4.44
CA THR A 161 -2.98 3.38 4.85
C THR A 161 -2.09 2.70 3.80
N TYR A 162 -2.42 2.89 2.52
CA TYR A 162 -1.63 2.38 1.39
C TYR A 162 -0.20 2.94 1.41
N ASP A 163 -0.07 4.27 1.44
CA ASP A 163 1.21 4.95 1.53
C ASP A 163 1.99 4.53 2.78
N ALA A 164 1.32 4.47 3.94
CA ALA A 164 1.96 4.16 5.20
C ALA A 164 2.52 2.74 5.28
N VAL A 165 1.76 1.74 4.81
CA VAL A 165 2.25 0.35 4.82
C VAL A 165 3.35 0.15 3.79
N LEU A 166 3.25 0.73 2.59
CA LEU A 166 4.33 0.63 1.60
C LEU A 166 5.59 1.34 2.07
N THR A 167 5.47 2.51 2.69
CA THR A 167 6.61 3.23 3.30
C THR A 167 7.23 2.40 4.44
N GLY A 168 6.41 1.78 5.30
CA GLY A 168 6.92 0.85 6.31
C GLY A 168 7.66 -0.36 5.72
N LEU A 169 7.17 -0.92 4.62
CA LEU A 169 7.86 -2.00 3.89
C LEU A 169 9.17 -1.52 3.27
N MET A 170 9.20 -0.30 2.73
CA MET A 170 10.41 0.34 2.20
C MET A 170 11.46 0.54 3.29
N PHE A 171 11.07 1.05 4.47
CA PHE A 171 11.96 1.18 5.62
C PHE A 171 12.56 -0.16 6.02
N CYS A 172 11.72 -1.21 6.14
CA CYS A 172 12.21 -2.55 6.45
C CYS A 172 13.16 -3.07 5.36
N GLY A 173 12.89 -2.75 4.08
CA GLY A 173 13.76 -3.10 2.96
C GLY A 173 15.15 -2.47 3.06
N HIS A 174 15.23 -1.18 3.41
CA HIS A 174 16.52 -0.50 3.62
C HIS A 174 17.26 -1.05 4.83
N ILE A 175 16.58 -1.19 5.98
CA ILE A 175 17.18 -1.75 7.20
C ILE A 175 17.70 -3.18 6.96
N TRP A 176 17.00 -3.99 6.16
CA TRP A 176 17.42 -5.36 5.87
C TRP A 176 18.50 -5.45 4.76
N ALA A 177 18.68 -4.39 3.98
CA ALA A 177 19.69 -4.30 2.93
C ALA A 177 21.03 -3.74 3.42
N GLU A 178 21.02 -2.99 4.53
CA GLU A 178 22.25 -2.47 5.14
C GLU A 178 23.21 -3.60 5.49
N SER A 179 24.49 -3.38 5.17
CA SER A 179 25.54 -4.36 5.44
C SER A 179 25.61 -4.58 6.95
N ARG A 180 25.26 -5.79 7.40
CA ARG A 180 25.31 -6.21 8.81
C ARG A 180 26.66 -5.76 9.40
N PRO A 181 26.70 -4.73 10.26
CA PRO A 181 27.96 -4.32 10.84
C PRO A 181 28.47 -5.51 11.65
N GLN A 182 29.67 -6.02 11.32
CA GLN A 182 30.34 -7.09 12.09
C GLN A 182 30.51 -6.74 13.58
N GLN A 183 30.32 -5.47 13.93
CA GLN A 183 30.53 -4.88 15.25
C GLN A 183 29.24 -4.84 16.10
N PHE A 184 28.08 -5.13 15.50
CA PHE A 184 26.77 -5.14 16.17
C PHE A 184 26.08 -6.48 15.94
N GLU A 185 26.63 -7.54 16.55
CA GLU A 185 25.87 -8.76 16.86
C GLU A 185 24.92 -8.47 18.05
N ASP A 186 24.11 -7.40 17.98
CA ASP A 186 23.02 -7.24 18.95
C ASP A 186 21.90 -8.22 18.57
N PRO A 187 21.67 -9.27 19.37
CA PRO A 187 20.69 -10.31 19.06
C PRO A 187 19.24 -9.78 19.02
N VAL A 188 19.00 -8.52 19.42
CA VAL A 188 17.68 -7.89 19.48
C VAL A 188 17.32 -7.15 18.18
N HIS A 189 18.22 -7.07 17.19
CA HIS A 189 17.92 -6.41 15.91
C HIS A 189 16.74 -7.06 15.17
N SER A 190 15.93 -6.21 14.52
CA SER A 190 14.68 -6.67 13.88
C SER A 190 14.93 -7.63 12.70
N TRP A 191 16.09 -7.56 12.04
CA TRP A 191 16.44 -8.47 10.95
C TRP A 191 16.51 -9.94 11.40
N HIS A 192 16.79 -10.24 12.67
CA HIS A 192 16.84 -11.63 13.14
C HIS A 192 15.45 -12.25 13.08
N ARG A 193 14.43 -11.51 13.51
CA ARG A 193 13.03 -11.93 13.40
C ARG A 193 12.58 -12.08 11.95
N TRP A 194 13.10 -11.27 11.04
CA TRP A 194 12.79 -11.36 9.62
C TRP A 194 13.45 -12.58 8.98
N ASP A 195 14.71 -12.85 9.31
CA ASP A 195 15.41 -14.06 8.91
C ASP A 195 14.66 -15.30 9.43
N ASP A 196 14.28 -15.36 10.72
CA ASP A 196 13.54 -16.50 11.30
C ASP A 196 12.23 -16.77 10.56
N ARG A 197 11.43 -15.72 10.29
CA ARG A 197 10.19 -15.86 9.53
C ARG A 197 10.46 -16.30 8.10
N THR A 198 11.55 -15.82 7.50
CA THR A 198 11.96 -16.21 6.14
C THR A 198 12.30 -17.69 6.08
N HIS A 199 13.02 -18.24 7.06
CA HIS A 199 13.31 -19.68 7.16
C HIS A 199 12.03 -20.54 7.25
N VAL A 200 10.99 -20.05 7.92
CA VAL A 200 9.69 -20.74 7.99
C VAL A 200 8.92 -20.64 6.66
N LEU A 201 9.00 -19.51 5.96
CA LEU A 201 8.26 -19.26 4.72
C LEU A 201 8.92 -19.86 3.47
N ILE A 202 10.25 -19.87 3.46
CA ILE A 202 11.12 -20.30 2.38
C ILE A 202 12.21 -21.21 2.99
N PRO A 203 11.89 -22.49 3.25
CA PRO A 203 12.85 -23.44 3.80
C PRO A 203 14.04 -23.64 2.85
N HIS A 204 15.25 -23.77 3.40
CA HIS A 204 16.50 -23.90 2.62
C HIS A 204 16.56 -25.16 1.75
N ASP A 205 15.90 -26.21 2.20
CA ASP A 205 15.79 -27.50 1.51
C ASP A 205 14.77 -27.49 0.36
N ASP A 206 13.94 -26.45 0.24
CA ASP A 206 12.88 -26.36 -0.77
C ASP A 206 12.78 -24.96 -1.41
N VAL A 207 13.92 -24.25 -1.54
CA VAL A 207 13.94 -22.88 -2.06
C VAL A 207 13.33 -22.80 -3.47
N GLU A 208 13.63 -23.76 -4.35
CA GLU A 208 13.15 -23.73 -5.74
C GLU A 208 11.63 -23.70 -5.86
N LYS A 209 10.91 -24.40 -4.97
CA LYS A 209 9.44 -24.46 -4.98
C LYS A 209 8.82 -23.41 -4.07
N SER A 210 9.49 -23.10 -2.97
CA SER A 210 8.93 -22.27 -1.92
C SER A 210 9.23 -20.77 -2.12
N TYR A 211 10.30 -20.39 -2.83
CA TYR A 211 10.68 -19.00 -2.95
C TYR A 211 9.59 -18.15 -3.63
N SER A 212 9.38 -16.95 -3.10
CA SER A 212 8.79 -15.82 -3.82
C SER A 212 9.16 -14.55 -3.08
N THR A 213 9.35 -13.45 -3.81
CA THR A 213 9.58 -12.13 -3.22
C THR A 213 8.41 -11.72 -2.33
N SER A 214 7.19 -12.15 -2.68
CA SER A 214 5.99 -11.98 -1.85
C SER A 214 6.16 -12.51 -0.43
N LYS A 215 6.86 -13.63 -0.24
CA LYS A 215 7.13 -14.19 1.10
C LYS A 215 8.15 -13.37 1.90
N LEU A 216 9.11 -12.72 1.24
CA LEU A 216 10.00 -11.77 1.91
C LEU A 216 9.21 -10.56 2.47
N PHE A 217 8.20 -10.09 1.73
CA PHE A 217 7.27 -9.09 2.25
C PHE A 217 6.52 -9.60 3.49
N ALA A 218 6.13 -10.87 3.51
CA ALA A 218 5.46 -11.47 4.67
C ALA A 218 6.35 -11.46 5.91
N ALA A 219 7.66 -11.69 5.75
CA ALA A 219 8.61 -11.71 6.85
C ALA A 219 8.70 -10.35 7.58
N VAL A 220 8.72 -9.25 6.83
CA VAL A 220 8.81 -7.87 7.39
C VAL A 220 7.45 -7.23 7.68
N TYR A 221 6.35 -7.85 7.23
CA TYR A 221 5.01 -7.28 7.28
C TYR A 221 4.55 -6.84 8.68
N PRO A 222 4.83 -7.59 9.77
CA PRO A 222 4.45 -7.16 11.12
C PRO A 222 5.05 -5.82 11.54
N GLU A 223 6.34 -5.59 11.27
CA GLU A 223 7.03 -4.35 11.61
C GLU A 223 6.58 -3.19 10.71
N ALA A 224 6.41 -3.42 9.41
CA ALA A 224 5.85 -2.41 8.51
C ALA A 224 4.45 -1.93 8.95
N VAL A 225 3.58 -2.85 9.40
CA VAL A 225 2.27 -2.50 9.94
C VAL A 225 2.38 -1.83 11.31
N ALA A 226 3.38 -2.15 12.12
CA ALA A 226 3.59 -1.48 13.41
C ALA A 226 3.97 0.00 13.22
N LEU A 227 4.71 0.32 12.16
CA LEU A 227 5.12 1.68 11.77
C LEU A 227 4.00 2.49 11.12
N ALA A 228 3.13 1.83 10.35
CA ALA A 228 2.07 2.48 9.57
C ALA A 228 1.17 3.47 10.34
N PRO A 229 0.77 3.28 11.61
CA PRO A 229 0.01 4.27 12.36
C PRO A 229 0.74 5.60 12.59
N LEU A 230 2.08 5.58 12.64
CA LEU A 230 2.89 6.80 12.76
C LEU A 230 2.93 7.52 11.40
N ILE A 231 3.14 6.77 10.32
CA ILE A 231 3.25 7.31 8.96
C ILE A 231 1.90 7.83 8.44
N ALA A 232 0.78 7.17 8.78
CA ALA A 232 -0.57 7.57 8.36
C ALA A 232 -1.16 8.72 9.19
N SER A 233 -0.65 8.96 10.41
CA SER A 233 -1.21 9.96 11.33
C SER A 233 -0.72 11.37 10.99
N PRO A 234 -1.63 12.33 10.77
CA PRO A 234 -1.24 13.74 10.59
C PRO A 234 -0.44 14.31 11.76
N TYR A 235 -0.71 13.85 12.99
CA TYR A 235 0.03 14.28 14.18
C TYR A 235 1.51 13.88 14.12
N TRP A 236 1.77 12.59 13.88
CA TRP A 236 3.14 12.05 13.84
C TRP A 236 3.91 12.55 12.62
N ARG A 237 3.24 12.71 11.48
CA ARG A 237 3.81 13.35 10.29
C ARG A 237 4.29 14.77 10.54
N ARG A 238 3.51 15.58 11.28
CA ARG A 238 3.97 16.91 11.69
C ARG A 238 5.20 16.82 12.57
N LEU A 239 5.16 16.01 13.64
CA LEU A 239 6.32 15.88 14.54
C LEU A 239 7.59 15.42 13.83
N ALA A 240 7.48 14.54 12.82
CA ALA A 240 8.61 14.09 12.03
C ALA A 240 9.28 15.23 11.24
N GLY A 241 8.47 16.18 10.73
CA GLY A 241 8.95 17.28 9.89
C GLY A 241 9.20 18.61 10.60
N ASP A 242 9.00 18.71 11.92
CA ASP A 242 9.04 19.97 12.66
C ASP A 242 10.37 20.16 13.44
N SER A 243 10.32 20.71 14.66
CA SER A 243 11.51 21.06 15.45
C SER A 243 12.32 19.83 15.91
N PRO A 244 13.63 19.96 16.22
CA PRO A 244 14.46 18.83 16.67
C PRO A 244 13.89 18.05 17.88
N PRO A 245 13.31 18.69 18.93
CA PRO A 245 12.69 17.97 20.03
C PRO A 245 11.46 17.15 19.63
N GLU A 246 10.64 17.65 18.70
CA GLU A 246 9.47 16.94 18.17
C GLU A 246 9.88 15.77 17.30
N ARG A 247 10.91 15.97 16.47
CA ARG A 247 11.50 14.92 15.64
C ARG A 247 12.12 13.81 16.50
N ALA A 248 12.77 14.16 17.61
CA ALA A 248 13.26 13.19 18.59
C ALA A 248 12.13 12.33 19.20
N ARG A 249 10.96 12.93 19.49
CA ARG A 249 9.78 12.16 19.96
C ARG A 249 9.28 11.19 18.90
N PHE A 250 9.27 11.60 17.63
CA PHE A 250 8.92 10.70 16.53
C PHE A 250 9.90 9.52 16.43
N TYR A 251 11.21 9.76 16.45
CA TYR A 251 12.20 8.68 16.39
C TYR A 251 12.14 7.74 17.60
N ALA A 252 11.90 8.27 18.80
CA ALA A 252 11.69 7.45 19.99
C ALA A 252 10.50 6.50 19.84
N GLU A 253 9.40 6.93 19.20
CA GLU A 253 8.27 6.04 18.91
C GLU A 253 8.56 5.01 17.83
N ILE A 254 9.35 5.35 16.80
CA ILE A 254 9.80 4.37 15.81
C ILE A 254 10.67 3.31 16.51
N SER A 255 11.58 3.71 17.39
CA SER A 255 12.52 2.82 18.10
C SER A 255 11.79 1.79 18.97
N LYS A 256 10.62 2.14 19.52
CA LYS A 256 9.77 1.22 20.28
C LYS A 256 9.14 0.11 19.42
N ARG A 257 9.08 0.29 18.10
CA ARG A 257 8.40 -0.62 17.16
C ARG A 257 9.38 -1.45 16.34
N ILE A 258 10.53 -0.87 15.99
CA ILE A 258 11.57 -1.51 15.21
C ILE A 258 12.94 -1.15 15.79
N THR A 259 13.69 -2.20 16.14
CA THR A 259 15.06 -2.07 16.63
C THR A 259 16.01 -2.16 15.44
N TYR A 260 16.75 -1.09 15.16
CA TYR A 260 17.79 -1.00 14.13
C TYR A 260 18.79 0.12 14.50
N PRO A 261 20.01 0.10 13.94
CA PRO A 261 20.98 1.16 14.21
C PRO A 261 20.55 2.43 13.48
N TYR A 262 19.99 3.39 14.21
CA TYR A 262 19.72 4.72 13.66
C TYR A 262 21.02 5.38 13.23
N SER A 263 21.04 5.96 12.03
CA SER A 263 22.15 6.78 11.56
C SER A 263 21.76 8.26 11.59
N GLU A 264 22.48 9.06 12.37
CA GLU A 264 22.35 10.53 12.31
C GLU A 264 22.76 11.10 10.94
N HIS A 265 23.53 10.33 10.15
CA HIS A 265 24.04 10.73 8.83
C HIS A 265 23.02 10.47 7.70
N GLY A 266 21.78 10.12 8.05
CA GLY A 266 20.70 9.84 7.12
C GLY A 266 20.44 8.35 6.96
N ASP A 267 19.20 7.96 7.24
CA ASP A 267 18.61 6.68 6.88
C ASP A 267 17.29 6.92 6.13
N ALA A 268 16.63 5.86 5.67
CA ALA A 268 15.35 5.98 4.96
C ALA A 268 14.24 6.64 5.79
N ILE A 269 14.29 6.53 7.12
CA ILE A 269 13.29 7.12 8.02
C ILE A 269 13.56 8.63 8.16
N ALA A 270 14.81 9.03 8.32
CA ALA A 270 15.23 10.42 8.35
C ALA A 270 14.93 11.13 7.03
N HIS A 271 15.26 10.49 5.90
CA HIS A 271 14.87 11.01 4.60
C HIS A 271 13.36 11.21 4.50
N TRP A 272 12.57 10.22 4.86
CA TRP A 272 11.12 10.39 4.81
C TRP A 272 10.63 11.52 5.73
N ALA A 273 11.20 11.64 6.93
CA ALA A 273 10.86 12.71 7.87
C ALA A 273 11.09 14.10 7.26
N ASP A 274 12.21 14.28 6.54
CA ASP A 274 12.60 15.57 5.97
C ASP A 274 11.91 15.85 4.61
N ALA A 275 11.89 14.88 3.70
CA ALA A 275 11.41 15.08 2.34
C ALA A 275 9.91 14.90 2.16
N ASP A 276 9.29 14.03 2.97
CA ASP A 276 8.05 13.36 2.59
C ASP A 276 6.92 13.48 3.61
N SER A 277 7.24 13.60 4.89
CA SER A 277 6.27 13.58 5.99
C SER A 277 5.14 14.60 5.84
N TRP A 278 5.42 15.75 5.23
CA TRP A 278 4.49 16.86 5.01
C TRP A 278 3.70 16.76 3.70
N ARG A 279 4.06 15.84 2.79
CA ARG A 279 3.45 15.70 1.47
C ARG A 279 2.19 14.83 1.51
N PRO A 280 1.28 14.86 0.52
CA PRO A 280 0.13 13.95 0.49
C PRO A 280 0.56 12.47 0.36
N PRO A 281 -0.30 11.50 0.71
CA PRO A 281 -0.02 10.08 0.50
C PRO A 281 0.27 9.73 -0.97
N SER A 282 1.22 8.81 -1.20
CA SER A 282 1.54 8.30 -2.54
C SER A 282 0.35 7.57 -3.17
N LYS A 283 0.20 7.70 -4.49
CA LYS A 283 -0.84 7.01 -5.26
C LYS A 283 -0.27 5.76 -5.95
N PRO A 284 -1.09 4.74 -6.24
CA PRO A 284 -0.66 3.65 -7.11
C PRO A 284 -0.19 4.17 -8.47
N LEU A 285 0.91 3.61 -8.99
CA LEU A 285 1.47 3.99 -10.30
C LEU A 285 0.57 3.60 -11.47
N SER A 286 -0.28 2.60 -11.27
CA SER A 286 -1.21 2.11 -12.26
C SER A 286 -2.47 1.62 -11.57
N ASN A 287 -3.59 1.71 -12.29
CA ASN A 287 -4.89 1.26 -11.83
C ASN A 287 -5.35 0.08 -12.69
N TYR A 288 -6.26 -0.71 -12.15
CA TYR A 288 -6.91 -1.75 -12.95
C TYR A 288 -7.74 -1.12 -14.07
N SER A 289 -7.58 -1.65 -15.28
CA SER A 289 -8.41 -1.29 -16.42
C SER A 289 -9.16 -2.53 -16.90
N PRO A 290 -10.50 -2.60 -16.68
CA PRO A 290 -11.34 -3.70 -17.17
C PRO A 290 -11.24 -3.92 -18.69
N ALA A 291 -10.79 -2.89 -19.43
CA ALA A 291 -10.81 -2.81 -20.88
C ALA A 291 -9.94 -3.82 -21.63
N ARG A 292 -8.99 -4.47 -20.94
CA ARG A 292 -8.02 -5.39 -21.56
C ARG A 292 -8.46 -6.85 -21.57
N SER A 293 -9.56 -7.21 -20.90
CA SER A 293 -9.99 -8.60 -20.82
C SER A 293 -10.74 -9.04 -22.09
N LYS A 294 -10.26 -10.12 -22.73
CA LYS A 294 -10.89 -10.75 -23.92
C LYS A 294 -11.75 -11.96 -23.51
N GLY A 295 -12.36 -11.92 -22.33
CA GLY A 295 -13.07 -13.07 -21.75
C GLY A 295 -12.18 -14.17 -21.18
N THR A 296 -10.88 -14.18 -21.52
CA THR A 296 -9.87 -15.03 -20.90
C THR A 296 -8.92 -14.22 -20.03
N VAL A 297 -8.51 -14.81 -18.91
CA VAL A 297 -7.45 -14.27 -18.05
C VAL A 297 -6.12 -14.67 -18.67
N SER A 298 -5.32 -13.69 -19.08
CA SER A 298 -4.00 -13.96 -19.64
C SER A 298 -3.11 -14.69 -18.63
N PRO A 299 -2.32 -15.68 -19.07
CA PRO A 299 -1.32 -16.29 -18.21
C PRO A 299 -0.24 -15.26 -17.82
N LEU A 300 0.55 -15.59 -16.78
CA LEU A 300 1.72 -14.80 -16.44
C LEU A 300 2.67 -14.68 -17.63
N HIS A 301 3.14 -13.45 -17.85
CA HIS A 301 4.05 -13.17 -18.95
C HIS A 301 5.40 -13.87 -18.73
N GLY A 302 5.97 -14.51 -19.76
CA GLY A 302 7.19 -15.30 -19.63
C GLY A 302 8.42 -14.54 -19.11
N SER A 303 8.48 -13.21 -19.28
CA SER A 303 9.53 -12.38 -18.65
C SER A 303 9.43 -12.33 -17.12
N HIS A 304 8.23 -12.45 -16.54
CA HIS A 304 8.06 -12.52 -15.09
C HIS A 304 8.56 -13.86 -14.56
N VAL A 305 8.27 -14.95 -15.29
CA VAL A 305 8.76 -16.30 -14.96
C VAL A 305 10.29 -16.34 -14.94
N ARG A 306 10.95 -15.87 -16.02
CA ARG A 306 12.41 -15.82 -16.08
C ARG A 306 13.04 -14.95 -14.99
N ARG A 307 12.43 -13.79 -14.67
CA ARG A 307 12.90 -12.93 -13.56
C ARG A 307 12.81 -13.67 -12.22
N HIS A 308 11.73 -14.42 -12.03
CA HIS A 308 11.56 -15.22 -10.83
C HIS A 308 12.62 -16.32 -10.72
N GLU A 309 12.85 -17.10 -11.77
CA GLU A 309 13.91 -18.14 -11.81
C GLU A 309 15.29 -17.56 -11.47
N SER A 310 15.64 -16.40 -12.03
CA SER A 310 16.89 -15.70 -11.66
C SER A 310 16.92 -15.29 -10.19
N SER A 311 15.77 -14.90 -9.62
CA SER A 311 15.66 -14.51 -8.20
C SER A 311 15.80 -15.70 -7.27
N VAL A 312 15.26 -16.87 -7.65
CA VAL A 312 15.45 -18.15 -6.93
C VAL A 312 16.94 -18.50 -6.86
N LEU A 313 17.64 -18.44 -8.01
CA LEU A 313 19.07 -18.73 -8.08
C LEU A 313 19.89 -17.78 -7.21
N TRP A 314 19.55 -16.48 -7.25
CA TRP A 314 20.25 -15.48 -6.47
C TRP A 314 20.03 -15.67 -4.96
N PHE A 315 18.78 -15.91 -4.54
CA PHE A 315 18.45 -16.19 -3.14
C PHE A 315 19.16 -17.44 -2.62
N SER A 316 19.23 -18.50 -3.43
CA SER A 316 19.90 -19.76 -3.07
C SER A 316 21.41 -19.59 -2.87
N ARG A 317 22.05 -18.73 -3.69
CA ARG A 317 23.51 -18.51 -3.66
C ARG A 317 23.94 -17.51 -2.60
N ILE A 318 23.17 -16.43 -2.44
CA ILE A 318 23.55 -15.27 -1.65
C ILE A 318 22.36 -14.98 -0.73
N GLN A 319 22.24 -15.73 0.37
CA GLN A 319 21.24 -15.52 1.43
C GLN A 319 21.47 -14.21 2.23
N ARG A 320 22.16 -13.25 1.62
CA ARG A 320 22.50 -11.96 2.18
C ARG A 320 21.99 -10.96 1.16
N ASN A 321 21.03 -10.11 1.56
CA ASN A 321 20.48 -8.97 0.81
C ASN A 321 19.01 -9.12 0.35
N GLN A 322 18.19 -9.78 1.17
CA GLN A 322 16.72 -9.85 1.00
C GLN A 322 16.07 -8.47 0.98
N GLY A 323 16.61 -7.51 1.74
CA GLY A 323 16.16 -6.12 1.74
C GLY A 323 16.21 -5.48 0.36
N ARG A 324 17.30 -5.69 -0.39
CA ARG A 324 17.40 -5.21 -1.77
C ARG A 324 16.35 -5.87 -2.66
N THR A 325 16.08 -7.16 -2.52
CA THR A 325 14.99 -7.80 -3.28
C THR A 325 13.63 -7.12 -3.03
N LEU A 326 13.34 -6.70 -1.79
CA LEU A 326 12.14 -5.92 -1.49
C LEU A 326 12.12 -4.58 -2.23
N LEU A 327 13.23 -3.82 -2.18
CA LEU A 327 13.35 -2.48 -2.76
C LEU A 327 13.26 -2.47 -4.30
N PHE A 328 13.68 -3.55 -4.95
CA PHE A 328 13.56 -3.72 -6.40
C PHE A 328 12.18 -4.25 -6.84
N HIS A 329 11.35 -4.68 -5.90
CA HIS A 329 10.03 -5.19 -6.24
C HIS A 329 9.05 -4.06 -6.56
N ASN A 330 8.27 -4.22 -7.63
CA ASN A 330 7.30 -3.21 -8.09
C ASN A 330 6.25 -2.82 -7.03
N HIS A 331 6.09 -3.61 -5.98
CA HIS A 331 5.14 -3.35 -4.92
C HIS A 331 5.47 -2.09 -4.10
N VAL A 332 6.75 -1.80 -3.85
CA VAL A 332 7.18 -0.61 -3.10
C VAL A 332 7.58 0.55 -4.00
N LYS A 333 7.64 0.33 -5.32
CA LYS A 333 7.92 1.38 -6.32
C LYS A 333 7.11 2.68 -6.11
N PRO A 334 5.80 2.65 -5.79
CA PRO A 334 5.00 3.86 -5.57
C PRO A 334 5.56 4.81 -4.49
N VAL A 335 6.22 4.28 -3.46
CA VAL A 335 6.81 5.10 -2.37
C VAL A 335 8.31 5.37 -2.59
N LEU A 336 8.91 4.79 -3.63
CA LEU A 336 10.29 5.07 -4.06
C LEU A 336 10.31 6.17 -5.14
N THR A 337 9.50 6.03 -6.19
CA THR A 337 9.49 6.93 -7.35
C THR A 337 8.44 8.04 -7.23
N ARG A 338 8.10 8.47 -6.02
CA ARG A 338 6.95 9.34 -5.71
C ARG A 338 6.78 10.47 -6.74
N GLU A 339 5.55 10.92 -6.98
CA GLU A 339 5.22 11.91 -8.03
C GLU A 339 6.05 13.20 -7.97
N TRP A 340 6.58 13.54 -6.79
CA TRP A 340 7.39 14.73 -6.54
C TRP A 340 8.91 14.48 -6.45
N VAL A 341 9.36 13.24 -6.63
CA VAL A 341 10.79 12.89 -6.61
C VAL A 341 11.34 13.01 -8.04
N PRO A 342 12.56 13.54 -8.25
CA PRO A 342 13.18 13.58 -9.56
C PRO A 342 13.19 12.21 -10.24
N GLU A 343 12.95 12.17 -11.54
CA GLU A 343 13.07 10.95 -12.32
C GLU A 343 14.56 10.62 -12.50
N TYR A 344 15.02 9.54 -11.86
CA TYR A 344 16.38 9.06 -12.01
C TYR A 344 16.48 8.09 -13.20
N VAL A 345 17.59 8.18 -13.94
CA VAL A 345 17.86 7.34 -15.13
C VAL A 345 17.80 5.84 -14.81
N LYS A 346 18.13 5.43 -13.58
CA LYS A 346 18.13 4.05 -13.11
C LYS A 346 17.38 3.92 -11.80
N HIS A 347 16.61 2.83 -11.63
CA HIS A 347 15.86 2.54 -10.39
C HIS A 347 16.79 2.37 -9.18
N GLU A 348 18.00 1.88 -9.41
CA GLU A 348 19.09 1.87 -8.43
C GLU A 348 19.33 3.25 -7.80
N GLY A 349 19.31 4.30 -8.63
CA GLY A 349 19.48 5.68 -8.18
C GLY A 349 18.32 6.12 -7.29
N THR A 350 17.08 5.80 -7.67
CA THR A 350 15.90 6.07 -6.83
C THR A 350 16.01 5.38 -5.47
N ILE A 351 16.40 4.10 -5.44
CA ILE A 351 16.59 3.37 -4.19
C ILE A 351 17.69 4.04 -3.35
N TRP A 352 18.83 4.36 -3.95
CA TRP A 352 19.94 4.97 -3.25
C TRP A 352 19.57 6.33 -2.64
N HIS A 353 18.89 7.18 -3.41
CA HIS A 353 18.43 8.48 -2.92
C HIS A 353 17.35 8.34 -1.84
N SER A 354 16.49 7.32 -1.90
CA SER A 354 15.43 7.08 -0.89
C SER A 354 15.91 6.69 0.52
N ALA A 355 17.23 6.60 0.73
CA ALA A 355 17.84 6.34 2.04
C ALA A 355 18.77 7.48 2.53
N ARG A 356 18.87 8.60 1.80
CA ARG A 356 19.86 9.64 2.08
C ARG A 356 19.22 11.00 2.25
N VAL A 357 19.74 11.76 3.20
CA VAL A 357 19.47 13.20 3.34
C VAL A 357 20.74 13.93 2.90
N ASP A 358 20.61 14.87 1.97
CA ASP A 358 21.68 15.80 1.63
C ASP A 358 21.23 17.25 1.81
N GLU A 359 22.20 18.17 1.89
CA GLU A 359 21.95 19.60 2.13
C GLU A 359 21.10 20.21 1.02
N LEU A 360 21.35 19.84 -0.23
CA LEU A 360 20.58 20.32 -1.39
C LEU A 360 19.10 19.94 -1.29
N MET A 361 18.80 18.68 -0.93
CA MET A 361 17.44 18.21 -0.72
C MET A 361 16.78 18.91 0.47
N THR A 362 17.53 19.16 1.54
CA THR A 362 17.05 19.88 2.72
C THR A 362 16.67 21.32 2.35
N GLU A 363 17.51 22.02 1.61
CA GLU A 363 17.26 23.38 1.12
C GLU A 363 16.07 23.45 0.16
N GLU A 364 15.98 22.53 -0.81
CA GLU A 364 14.88 22.47 -1.77
C GLU A 364 13.55 22.22 -1.06
N ASN A 365 13.50 21.28 -0.13
CA ASN A 365 12.32 21.01 0.67
C ASN A 365 11.92 22.20 1.55
N ALA A 366 12.89 22.91 2.16
CA ALA A 366 12.62 24.13 2.91
C ALA A 366 11.96 25.21 2.05
N ARG A 367 12.44 25.40 0.80
CA ARG A 367 11.82 26.33 -0.17
C ARG A 367 10.39 25.92 -0.52
N HIS A 368 10.14 24.64 -0.76
CA HIS A 368 8.79 24.15 -1.07
C HIS A 368 7.83 24.30 0.11
N ARG A 369 8.26 23.96 1.33
CA ARG A 369 7.46 24.15 2.56
C ARG A 369 7.11 25.62 2.79
N GLY A 370 8.04 26.54 2.51
CA GLY A 370 7.81 27.98 2.58
C GLY A 370 6.79 28.51 1.57
N ARG A 371 6.69 27.88 0.39
CA ARG A 371 5.71 28.23 -0.66
C ARG A 371 4.32 27.61 -0.43
N SER A 372 4.26 26.43 0.20
CA SER A 372 3.01 25.68 0.42
C SER A 372 2.29 26.01 1.74
N ARG A 373 2.91 26.77 2.65
CA ARG A 373 2.20 27.31 3.81
C ARG A 373 1.22 28.40 3.35
N PRO A 374 -0.08 28.31 3.66
CA PRO A 374 -0.98 29.44 3.46
C PRO A 374 -0.40 30.63 4.22
N LYS A 375 -0.16 31.75 3.52
CA LYS A 375 0.06 33.03 4.20
C LYS A 375 -1.24 33.34 4.93
N LEU A 376 -1.30 33.00 6.21
CA LEU A 376 -2.32 33.55 7.11
C LEU A 376 -2.24 35.08 6.96
N PRO A 377 -3.36 35.78 6.73
CA PRO A 377 -3.34 37.23 6.70
C PRO A 377 -2.73 37.68 8.03
N LYS A 378 -1.66 38.49 7.95
CA LYS A 378 -1.19 39.23 9.11
C LYS A 378 -2.41 39.98 9.64
N GLN A 379 -2.93 39.57 10.80
CA GLN A 379 -3.85 40.41 11.55
C GLN A 379 -3.06 41.69 11.81
N ARG A 380 -3.49 42.73 11.09
CA ARG A 380 -3.05 44.10 11.23
C ARG A 380 -3.38 44.49 12.66
N THR A 381 -2.38 44.55 13.53
CA THR A 381 -2.46 45.25 14.80
C THR A 381 -2.55 46.73 14.46
N GLU A 382 -3.77 47.22 14.27
CA GLU A 382 -4.10 48.64 14.30
C GLU A 382 -5.31 48.81 15.21
N ASN A 383 -5.16 49.73 16.17
CA ASN A 383 -6.15 50.32 17.07
C ASN A 383 -6.43 49.62 18.40
N GLU A 384 -5.59 49.91 19.39
CA GLU A 384 -6.04 50.42 20.70
C GLU A 384 -5.13 51.58 21.12
N ASP A 385 -5.21 52.69 20.38
CA ASP A 385 -4.79 54.02 20.83
C ASP A 385 -5.94 54.98 20.54
N SER A 386 -6.97 54.94 21.39
CA SER A 386 -7.86 56.08 21.65
C SER A 386 -8.95 55.71 22.65
N ILE A 387 -9.17 56.64 23.58
CA ILE A 387 -10.24 56.73 24.58
C ILE A 387 -9.87 56.12 25.94
N CYS A 388 -9.12 56.91 26.72
CA CYS A 388 -9.48 57.28 28.09
C CYS A 388 -8.46 58.31 28.63
N THR A 389 -8.57 59.57 28.19
CA THR A 389 -8.00 60.70 28.92
C THR A 389 -8.99 61.13 30.00
N GLU A 390 -8.81 60.59 31.20
CA GLU A 390 -9.45 61.11 32.41
C GLU A 390 -8.78 62.42 32.82
N THR A 391 -9.57 63.49 32.80
CA THR A 391 -9.33 64.75 33.50
C THR A 391 -9.29 64.53 35.00
N SER A 392 -8.15 64.79 35.63
CA SER A 392 -8.00 64.92 37.09
C SER A 392 -7.01 66.03 37.42
N SER A 393 -7.53 67.25 37.60
CA SER A 393 -6.81 68.36 38.24
C SER A 393 -6.73 68.13 39.76
N PRO A 394 -5.59 68.34 40.42
CA PRO A 394 -5.52 68.31 41.88
C PRO A 394 -5.79 69.71 42.45
N ALA A 395 -6.82 69.82 43.30
CA ALA A 395 -7.03 70.98 44.15
C ALA A 395 -6.03 70.95 45.32
N GLN A 396 -5.25 72.02 45.46
CA GLN A 396 -4.46 72.32 46.66
C GLN A 396 -5.35 72.80 47.81
N PRO A 397 -4.96 72.58 49.07
CA PRO A 397 -5.65 73.12 50.24
C PRO A 397 -5.24 74.57 50.52
N ASN A 398 -6.23 75.42 50.79
CA ASN A 398 -6.05 76.78 51.31
C ASN A 398 -5.48 76.74 52.74
N SER A 399 -4.28 77.26 52.91
CA SER A 399 -3.76 77.75 54.20
C SER A 399 -3.81 79.28 54.22
N SER A 400 -4.55 79.82 55.17
CA SER A 400 -4.58 81.23 55.51
C SER A 400 -3.30 81.65 56.24
N SER A 401 -2.74 82.82 55.92
CA SER A 401 -2.47 83.94 56.85
C SER A 401 -1.25 84.82 56.47
N ARG A 402 -1.44 86.14 56.70
CA ARG A 402 -0.44 87.24 56.86
C ARG A 402 0.21 87.75 55.56
N SER A 403 0.30 89.05 55.26
CA SER A 403 -0.06 90.32 55.94
C SER A 403 -0.40 91.37 54.87
#